data_AF-A0A7W1ZFP6-F1
#
_entry.id   AF-A0A7W1ZFP6-F1
#
_cell.length_a   1.000
_cell.length_b   1.000
_cell.length_c   1.000
_cell.angle_alpha   90.00
_cell.angle_beta   90.00
_cell.angle_gamma   90.00
#
_symmetry.space_group_name_H-M   'P 1'
#
loop_
_entity.id
_entity.type
_entity.pdbx_description
1 polymer ?
#
loop_
_entity_poly.entity_id
_entity_poly.type
_entity_poly.pdbx_seq_one_letter_code
_entity_poly.pdbx_strand_id
1 'polypeptide(L)'
;MTSVFGAFALVALVGTIVATWDSDALVYLSAMLMLVGGIAGFWYFRGQVLVAVAVLGGLVFISQLVSDMLDDYDGGSGSLLSTGMIFLAYGLVVAAAGWRFSCRTLAAMLGGGIALVAMWVTVVAIGILFQFSAGSGEQSAGADGLRTDIRIALVLGMLVAVALVIGYVFTSYPGYLVLAFVGAVTLPGTAVVVASTEHPLRWAMFYAVLGAVLAALPITLGWRHQREQTASAPQATQPPGHGAPPEGPPAGYQGRL
;
A
#
# COMPACT_ATOMS: atom_id res chain seq x y z
N MET A 1 -3.38 -17.83 -20.30
CA MET A 1 -3.07 -16.87 -19.22
C MET A 1 -1.71 -17.13 -18.57
N THR A 2 -1.30 -18.38 -18.35
CA THR A 2 0.03 -18.76 -17.83
C THR A 2 1.23 -18.28 -18.68
N SER A 3 1.09 -18.20 -20.01
CA SER A 3 2.13 -17.69 -20.91
C SER A 3 2.41 -16.18 -20.74
N VAL A 4 1.41 -15.40 -20.35
CA VAL A 4 1.55 -13.95 -20.12
C VAL A 4 2.28 -13.71 -18.79
N PHE A 5 1.95 -14.47 -17.75
CA PHE A 5 2.69 -14.44 -16.47
C PHE A 5 4.15 -14.87 -16.62
N GLY A 6 4.45 -15.85 -17.49
CA GLY A 6 5.81 -16.28 -17.80
C GLY A 6 6.63 -15.19 -18.51
N ALA A 7 6.06 -14.54 -19.53
CA ALA A 7 6.70 -13.41 -20.20
C ALA A 7 6.92 -12.22 -19.25
N PHE A 8 6.00 -12.01 -18.31
CA PHE A 8 6.09 -10.98 -17.28
C PHE A 8 7.17 -11.22 -16.24
N ALA A 9 7.26 -12.44 -15.70
CA ALA A 9 8.34 -12.82 -14.80
C ALA A 9 9.69 -12.67 -15.52
N LEU A 10 9.75 -12.99 -16.81
CA LEU A 10 10.95 -12.86 -17.62
C LEU A 10 11.32 -11.39 -17.89
N VAL A 11 10.36 -10.48 -18.14
CA VAL A 11 10.63 -9.04 -18.30
C VAL A 11 11.01 -8.38 -16.97
N ALA A 12 10.37 -8.75 -15.86
CA ALA A 12 10.75 -8.26 -14.53
C ALA A 12 12.15 -8.77 -14.14
N LEU A 13 12.43 -10.06 -14.39
CA LEU A 13 13.71 -10.70 -14.09
C LEU A 13 14.83 -10.18 -15.00
N VAL A 14 14.57 -9.98 -16.30
CA VAL A 14 15.51 -9.36 -17.23
C VAL A 14 15.72 -7.89 -16.89
N GLY A 15 14.69 -7.15 -16.48
CA GLY A 15 14.82 -5.77 -16.00
C GLY A 15 15.73 -5.69 -14.77
N THR A 16 15.53 -6.57 -13.78
CA THR A 16 16.39 -6.62 -12.58
C THR A 16 17.80 -7.14 -12.86
N ILE A 17 17.97 -8.06 -13.82
CA ILE A 17 19.29 -8.60 -14.19
C ILE A 17 20.06 -7.60 -15.05
N VAL A 18 19.43 -6.94 -16.02
CA VAL A 18 20.10 -5.92 -16.85
C VAL A 18 20.43 -4.67 -16.03
N ALA A 19 19.62 -4.33 -15.03
CA ALA A 19 19.94 -3.26 -14.09
C ALA A 19 21.19 -3.53 -13.22
N THR A 20 21.69 -4.76 -13.16
CA THR A 20 22.97 -5.07 -12.47
C THR A 20 24.22 -4.78 -13.32
N TRP A 21 24.05 -4.40 -14.59
CA TRP A 21 25.16 -4.08 -15.50
C TRP A 21 25.38 -2.56 -15.55
N ASP A 22 26.08 -2.06 -14.53
CA ASP A 22 26.93 -0.85 -14.39
C ASP A 22 26.79 0.34 -15.38
N SER A 23 25.58 0.60 -15.88
CA SER A 23 25.31 1.77 -16.71
C SER A 23 23.92 2.29 -16.39
N ASP A 24 23.87 3.48 -15.80
CA ASP A 24 22.62 4.17 -15.42
C ASP A 24 21.67 4.29 -16.62
N ALA A 25 22.24 4.43 -17.83
CA ALA A 25 21.53 4.43 -19.09
C ALA A 25 20.70 3.16 -19.34
N LEU A 26 21.17 1.97 -18.96
CA LEU A 26 20.41 0.72 -19.12
C LEU A 26 19.24 0.66 -18.14
N VAL A 27 19.41 1.19 -16.93
CA VAL A 27 18.30 1.25 -15.95
C VAL A 27 17.21 2.19 -16.46
N TYR A 28 17.58 3.39 -16.93
CA TYR A 28 16.64 4.34 -17.54
C TYR A 28 15.89 3.73 -18.73
N LEU A 29 16.61 3.08 -19.64
CA LEU A 29 16.02 2.44 -20.81
C LEU A 29 15.04 1.33 -20.40
N SER A 30 15.43 0.48 -19.44
CA SER A 30 14.57 -0.61 -18.96
C SER A 30 13.29 -0.08 -18.29
N ALA A 31 13.40 0.99 -17.50
CA ALA A 31 12.29 1.65 -16.84
C ALA A 31 11.34 2.29 -17.86
N MET A 32 11.87 2.97 -18.87
CA MET A 32 11.09 3.51 -19.99
C MET A 32 10.38 2.41 -20.79
N LEU A 33 11.06 1.29 -21.07
CA LEU A 33 10.46 0.16 -21.78
C LEU A 33 9.35 -0.50 -20.97
N MET A 34 9.50 -0.63 -19.65
CA MET A 34 8.43 -1.11 -18.77
C MET A 34 7.25 -0.13 -18.74
N LEU A 35 7.51 1.18 -18.67
CA LEU A 35 6.48 2.21 -18.66
C LEU A 35 5.70 2.23 -19.99
N VAL A 36 6.41 2.42 -21.11
CA VAL A 36 5.81 2.52 -22.45
C VAL A 36 5.19 1.18 -22.86
N GLY A 37 5.87 0.07 -22.61
CA GLY A 37 5.37 -1.28 -22.88
C GLY A 37 4.16 -1.64 -22.04
N GLY A 38 4.12 -1.23 -20.77
CA GLY A 38 2.97 -1.38 -19.90
C GLY A 38 1.76 -0.55 -20.36
N ILE A 39 1.97 0.71 -20.74
CA ILE A 39 0.91 1.59 -21.26
C ILE A 39 0.37 1.06 -22.60
N ALA A 40 1.26 0.77 -23.55
CA ALA A 40 0.88 0.24 -24.87
C ALA A 40 0.17 -1.11 -24.72
N GLY A 41 0.75 -2.02 -23.93
CA GLY A 41 0.15 -3.31 -23.64
C GLY A 41 -1.23 -3.19 -23.00
N PHE A 42 -1.41 -2.27 -22.05
CA PHE A 42 -2.71 -2.01 -21.46
C PHE A 42 -3.73 -1.56 -22.50
N TRP A 43 -3.32 -0.69 -23.44
CA TRP A 43 -4.18 -0.22 -24.51
C TRP A 43 -4.66 -1.35 -25.44
N TYR A 44 -3.77 -2.28 -25.77
CA TYR A 44 -4.06 -3.42 -26.65
C TYR A 44 -4.82 -4.57 -25.98
N PHE A 45 -4.37 -5.00 -24.79
CA PHE A 45 -4.90 -6.20 -24.14
C PHE A 45 -5.92 -5.91 -23.03
N ARG A 46 -6.03 -4.65 -22.60
CA ARG A 46 -6.86 -4.21 -21.46
C ARG A 46 -6.65 -5.02 -20.17
N GLY A 47 -5.47 -5.62 -20.01
CA GLY A 47 -5.12 -6.42 -18.84
C GLY A 47 -4.70 -5.54 -17.66
N GLN A 48 -5.35 -5.71 -16.51
CA GLN A 48 -5.08 -4.91 -15.30
C GLN A 48 -3.62 -5.02 -14.82
N VAL A 49 -2.97 -6.16 -15.07
CA VAL A 49 -1.56 -6.42 -14.70
C VAL A 49 -0.60 -5.46 -15.40
N LEU A 50 -0.94 -4.99 -16.61
CA LEU A 50 -0.09 -4.08 -17.39
C LEU A 50 -0.03 -2.67 -16.78
N VAL A 51 -1.07 -2.29 -16.02
CA VAL A 51 -1.06 -1.06 -15.23
C VAL A 51 -0.01 -1.14 -14.12
N ALA A 52 0.12 -2.30 -13.46
CA ALA A 52 1.14 -2.48 -12.43
C ALA A 52 2.56 -2.37 -13.01
N VAL A 53 2.82 -2.89 -14.21
CA VAL A 53 4.13 -2.74 -14.88
C VAL A 53 4.42 -1.29 -15.22
N ALA A 54 3.43 -0.58 -15.77
CA ALA A 54 3.60 0.82 -16.10
C ALA A 54 3.94 1.64 -14.85
N VAL A 55 3.25 1.36 -13.73
CA VAL A 55 3.51 2.01 -12.45
C VAL A 55 4.88 1.66 -11.89
N LEU A 56 5.31 0.39 -11.97
CA LEU A 56 6.64 -0.03 -11.53
C LEU A 56 7.76 0.57 -12.40
N GLY A 57 7.60 0.59 -13.72
CA GLY A 57 8.54 1.22 -14.65
C GLY A 57 8.68 2.72 -14.39
N GLY A 58 7.56 3.42 -14.20
CA GLY A 58 7.59 4.83 -13.83
C GLY A 58 8.19 5.09 -12.44
N LEU A 59 8.00 4.17 -11.49
CA LEU A 59 8.62 4.26 -10.17
C LEU A 59 10.13 4.17 -10.27
N VAL A 60 10.67 3.19 -11.01
CA VAL A 60 12.11 3.04 -11.23
C VAL A 60 12.69 4.26 -11.94
N PHE A 61 11.99 4.77 -12.96
CA PHE A 61 12.41 5.97 -13.70
C PHE A 61 12.50 7.19 -12.78
N ILE A 62 11.47 7.44 -11.95
CA ILE A 62 11.46 8.57 -11.01
C ILE A 62 12.52 8.39 -9.92
N SER A 63 12.73 7.17 -9.42
CA SER A 63 13.78 6.90 -8.45
C SER A 63 15.15 7.27 -8.99
N GLN A 64 15.46 6.95 -10.25
CA GLN A 64 16.72 7.35 -10.87
C GLN A 64 16.80 8.85 -11.08
N LEU A 65 15.73 9.47 -11.59
CA LEU A 65 15.68 10.92 -11.79
C LEU A 65 15.90 11.69 -10.48
N VAL A 66 15.32 11.18 -9.38
CA VAL A 66 15.52 11.74 -8.05
C VAL A 66 16.94 11.50 -7.56
N SER A 67 17.51 10.31 -7.77
CA SER A 67 18.91 10.02 -7.41
C SER A 67 19.87 11.00 -8.10
N ASP A 68 19.71 11.21 -9.40
CA ASP A 68 20.54 12.12 -10.18
C ASP A 68 20.41 13.58 -9.69
N MET A 69 19.18 14.01 -9.37
CA MET A 69 18.96 15.36 -8.81
C MET A 69 19.51 15.53 -7.39
N LEU A 70 19.57 14.44 -6.61
CA LEU A 70 20.09 14.43 -5.25
C LEU A 70 21.61 14.44 -5.23
N ASP A 71 22.27 13.76 -6.17
CA ASP A 71 23.74 13.76 -6.27
C ASP A 71 24.31 15.16 -6.62
N ASP A 72 23.52 15.99 -7.31
CA ASP A 72 23.85 17.39 -7.60
C ASP A 72 23.55 18.36 -6.42
N TYR A 73 22.77 17.94 -5.42
CA TYR A 73 22.42 18.75 -4.25
C TYR A 73 23.21 18.30 -3.03
N ASP A 74 24.06 19.16 -2.48
CA ASP A 74 24.82 18.93 -1.23
C ASP A 74 23.90 18.58 -0.04
N GLY A 75 23.50 17.32 0.08
CA GLY A 75 23.17 16.55 1.30
C GLY A 75 22.21 17.12 2.36
N GLY A 76 21.53 18.23 2.13
CA GLY A 76 20.69 18.88 3.13
C GLY A 76 19.40 18.12 3.43
N SER A 77 18.91 18.19 4.67
CA SER A 77 17.67 17.53 5.12
C SER A 77 16.43 17.84 4.27
N GLY A 78 16.38 19.03 3.65
CA GLY A 78 15.31 19.44 2.76
C GLY A 78 15.17 18.55 1.51
N SER A 79 16.23 17.84 1.13
CA SER A 79 16.22 16.93 -0.03
C SER A 79 15.42 15.64 0.24
N LEU A 80 15.31 15.20 1.49
CA LEU A 80 14.54 14.00 1.83
C LEU A 80 13.03 14.25 1.83
N LEU A 81 12.60 15.41 2.31
CA LEU A 81 11.20 15.81 2.23
C LEU A 81 10.79 16.05 0.78
N SER A 82 11.62 16.74 -0.02
CA SER A 82 11.34 16.97 -1.43
C SER A 82 11.24 15.65 -2.20
N THR A 83 12.13 14.69 -1.93
CA THR A 83 12.07 13.33 -2.46
C THR A 83 10.75 12.65 -2.13
N GLY A 84 10.36 12.65 -0.84
CA GLY A 84 9.07 12.10 -0.40
C GLY A 84 7.88 12.75 -1.13
N MET A 85 7.92 14.08 -1.31
CA MET A 85 6.90 14.83 -2.03
C MET A 85 6.82 14.46 -3.50
N ILE A 86 7.94 14.20 -4.18
CA ILE A 86 7.97 13.74 -5.58
C ILE A 86 7.27 12.39 -5.70
N PHE A 87 7.56 11.43 -4.81
CA PHE A 87 6.90 10.13 -4.83
C PHE A 87 5.42 10.20 -4.44
N LEU A 88 5.03 11.11 -3.52
CA LEU A 88 3.63 11.37 -3.21
C LEU A 88 2.89 11.95 -4.43
N ALA A 89 3.50 12.92 -5.12
CA ALA A 89 2.95 13.50 -6.34
C ALA A 89 2.82 12.43 -7.44
N TYR A 90 3.82 11.56 -7.58
CA TYR A 90 3.75 10.43 -8.49
C TYR A 90 2.60 9.49 -8.17
N GLY A 91 2.43 9.10 -6.89
CA GLY A 91 1.31 8.29 -6.44
C GLY A 91 -0.05 8.91 -6.76
N LEU A 92 -0.18 10.23 -6.57
CA LEU A 92 -1.37 11.00 -6.96
C LEU A 92 -1.60 10.99 -8.47
N VAL A 93 -0.56 11.18 -9.27
CA VAL A 93 -0.64 11.13 -10.74
C VAL A 93 -1.06 9.75 -11.22
N VAL A 94 -0.52 8.68 -10.63
CA VAL A 94 -0.92 7.29 -10.94
C VAL A 94 -2.40 7.07 -10.61
N ALA A 95 -2.86 7.51 -9.43
CA ALA A 95 -4.25 7.41 -9.04
C ALA A 95 -5.18 8.21 -9.97
N ALA A 96 -4.80 9.44 -10.32
CA ALA A 96 -5.55 10.32 -11.21
C ALA A 96 -5.60 9.79 -12.65
N ALA A 97 -4.48 9.33 -13.20
CA ALA A 97 -4.41 8.72 -14.52
C ALA A 97 -5.27 7.45 -14.60
N GLY A 98 -5.26 6.64 -13.53
CA GLY A 98 -6.09 5.45 -13.41
C GLY A 98 -7.60 5.71 -13.39
N TRP A 99 -8.03 6.89 -12.96
CA TRP A 99 -9.45 7.22 -12.77
C TRP A 99 -10.28 7.09 -14.05
N ARG A 100 -9.67 7.34 -15.21
CA ARG A 100 -10.37 7.29 -16.51
C ARG A 100 -10.53 5.86 -17.05
N PHE A 101 -9.87 4.87 -16.46
CA PHE A 101 -9.83 3.50 -16.96
C PHE A 101 -10.63 2.53 -16.10
N SER A 102 -10.99 1.37 -16.67
CA SER A 102 -11.63 0.28 -15.93
C SER A 102 -10.80 -0.24 -14.74
N CYS A 103 -9.51 0.10 -14.69
CA CYS A 103 -8.57 -0.26 -13.62
C CYS A 103 -8.49 0.78 -12.50
N ARG A 104 -9.45 1.73 -12.41
CA ARG A 104 -9.48 2.82 -11.43
C ARG A 104 -9.12 2.39 -10.00
N THR A 105 -9.67 1.26 -9.55
CA THR A 105 -9.46 0.75 -8.19
C THR A 105 -8.01 0.32 -7.99
N LEU A 106 -7.47 -0.48 -8.93
CA LEU A 106 -6.09 -0.96 -8.86
C LEU A 106 -5.08 0.19 -8.91
N ALA A 107 -5.28 1.14 -9.83
CA ALA A 107 -4.39 2.28 -9.99
C ALA A 107 -4.43 3.22 -8.77
N ALA A 108 -5.60 3.49 -8.21
CA ALA A 108 -5.72 4.28 -6.99
C ALA A 108 -5.11 3.57 -5.77
N MET A 109 -5.16 2.24 -5.70
CA MET A 109 -4.48 1.47 -4.65
C MET A 109 -2.96 1.50 -4.79
N LEU A 110 -2.45 1.30 -6.01
CA LEU A 110 -1.01 1.36 -6.27
C LEU A 110 -0.48 2.77 -6.00
N GLY A 111 -1.17 3.81 -6.49
CA GLY A 111 -0.81 5.21 -6.25
C GLY A 111 -0.84 5.59 -4.77
N GLY A 112 -1.91 5.21 -4.06
CA GLY A 112 -2.03 5.46 -2.62
C GLY A 112 -1.01 4.67 -1.79
N GLY A 113 -0.70 3.42 -2.18
CA GLY A 113 0.34 2.61 -1.56
C GLY A 113 1.73 3.22 -1.74
N ILE A 114 2.06 3.69 -2.94
CA ILE A 114 3.33 4.39 -3.22
C ILE A 114 3.43 5.66 -2.38
N ALA A 115 2.39 6.48 -2.35
CA ALA A 115 2.40 7.72 -1.55
C ALA A 115 2.57 7.44 -0.05
N LEU A 116 1.94 6.38 0.47
CA LEU A 116 2.04 5.99 1.87
C LEU A 116 3.42 5.45 2.22
N VAL A 117 3.99 4.58 1.37
CA VAL A 117 5.34 4.05 1.54
C VAL A 117 6.37 5.18 1.45
N ALA A 118 6.23 6.09 0.50
CA ALA A 118 7.11 7.25 0.36
C ALA A 118 7.14 8.10 1.62
N MET A 119 5.96 8.49 2.13
CA MET A 119 5.87 9.26 3.38
C MET A 119 6.44 8.51 4.58
N TRP A 120 6.20 7.20 4.67
CA TRP A 120 6.78 6.37 5.73
C TRP A 120 8.31 6.33 5.65
N VAL A 121 8.88 6.07 4.48
CA VAL A 121 10.34 6.06 4.27
C VAL A 121 10.94 7.42 4.59
N THR A 122 10.32 8.52 4.15
CA THR A 122 10.76 9.89 4.46
C THR A 122 10.78 10.14 5.97
N VAL A 123 9.71 9.78 6.69
CA VAL A 123 9.67 9.94 8.17
C VAL A 123 10.75 9.10 8.85
N VAL A 124 10.97 7.87 8.41
CA VAL A 124 12.01 6.98 8.96
C VAL A 124 13.41 7.55 8.69
N ALA A 125 13.70 7.96 7.45
CA ALA A 125 15.00 8.50 7.07
C ALA A 125 15.35 9.78 7.83
N ILE A 126 14.41 10.73 7.90
CA ILE A 126 14.61 11.98 8.66
C ILE A 126 14.72 11.67 10.16
N GLY A 127 13.94 10.72 10.68
CA GLY A 127 14.03 10.27 12.07
C GLY A 127 15.40 9.68 12.42
N ILE A 128 15.99 8.88 11.53
CA ILE A 128 17.34 8.33 11.71
C ILE A 128 18.38 9.46 11.74
N LEU A 129 18.35 10.40 10.78
CA LEU A 129 19.26 11.55 10.75
C LEU A 129 19.15 12.42 12.00
N PHE A 130 17.93 12.60 12.50
CA PHE A 130 17.67 13.34 13.72
C PHE A 130 18.34 12.68 14.94
N GLN A 131 18.26 11.34 15.06
CA GLN A 131 18.92 10.61 16.15
C GLN A 131 20.45 10.72 16.08
N PHE A 132 21.05 10.65 14.88
CA PHE A 132 22.49 10.85 14.71
C PHE A 132 22.94 12.27 15.05
N SER A 133 22.17 13.28 14.63
CA SER A 133 22.47 14.70 14.90
C SER A 133 22.29 15.07 16.38
N ALA A 134 21.39 14.40 17.09
CA ALA A 134 21.22 14.59 18.53
C ALA A 134 22.41 14.07 19.35
N GLY A 135 23.17 13.10 18.83
CA GLY A 135 24.35 12.56 19.49
C GLY A 135 25.61 13.44 19.38
N SER A 136 25.66 14.37 18.41
CA SER A 136 26.86 15.17 18.11
C SER A 136 26.92 16.54 18.80
N GLY A 137 25.85 16.98 19.48
CA GLY A 137 25.84 18.22 20.28
C GLY A 137 25.69 19.53 19.49
N GLU A 138 25.72 19.51 18.15
CA GLU A 138 25.47 20.68 17.29
C GLU A 138 23.97 20.85 17.01
N GLN A 139 23.24 21.35 18.00
CA GLN A 139 21.78 21.23 18.04
C GLN A 139 21.08 22.58 18.24
N SER A 140 21.09 23.45 17.22
CA SER A 140 20.28 24.69 17.31
C SER A 140 19.61 25.15 16.02
N ALA A 141 20.18 24.96 14.82
CA ALA A 141 19.56 25.40 13.58
C ALA A 141 19.00 24.25 12.71
N GLY A 142 19.75 23.16 12.53
CA GLY A 142 19.31 22.02 11.70
C GLY A 142 18.21 21.16 12.33
N ALA A 143 18.17 21.09 13.67
CA ALA A 143 17.21 20.25 14.39
C ALA A 143 15.76 20.72 14.23
N ASP A 144 15.50 22.03 14.21
CA ASP A 144 14.15 22.58 14.06
C ASP A 144 13.61 22.43 12.63
N GLY A 145 14.49 22.47 11.62
CA GLY A 145 14.14 22.14 10.23
C GLY A 145 13.70 20.67 10.09
N LEU A 146 14.54 19.74 10.57
CA LEU A 146 14.24 18.29 10.56
C LEU A 146 12.90 17.98 11.27
N ARG A 147 12.64 18.61 12.42
CA ARG A 147 11.38 18.45 13.16
C ARG A 147 10.18 18.91 12.36
N THR A 148 10.29 20.06 11.69
CA THR A 148 9.22 20.59 10.85
C THR A 148 8.94 19.66 9.67
N ASP A 149 9.99 19.16 9.02
CA ASP A 149 9.89 18.23 7.89
C ASP A 149 9.22 16.90 8.28
N ILE A 150 9.60 16.32 9.44
CA ILE A 150 8.96 15.12 9.98
C ILE A 150 7.47 15.35 10.23
N ARG A 151 7.11 16.49 10.83
CA ARG A 151 5.70 16.82 11.12
C ARG A 151 4.89 16.96 9.83
N ILE A 152 5.45 17.61 8.81
CA ILE A 152 4.82 17.74 7.50
C ILE A 152 4.62 16.36 6.85
N ALA A 153 5.66 15.53 6.81
CA ALA A 153 5.59 14.19 6.23
C ALA A 153 4.59 13.28 6.97
N LEU A 154 4.51 13.38 8.30
CA LEU A 154 3.52 12.67 9.10
C LEU A 154 2.09 13.11 8.79
N VAL A 155 1.83 14.42 8.73
CA VAL A 155 0.49 14.94 8.39
C VAL A 155 0.08 14.49 6.99
N LEU A 156 0.99 14.56 6.02
CA LEU A 156 0.73 14.09 4.65
C LEU A 156 0.47 12.58 4.60
N GLY A 157 1.28 11.76 5.27
CA GLY A 157 1.06 10.32 5.35
C GLY A 157 -0.28 9.96 5.99
N MET A 158 -0.67 10.68 7.04
CA MET A 158 -1.98 10.51 7.68
C MET A 158 -3.12 10.91 6.76
N LEU A 159 -2.97 12.00 5.99
CA LEU A 159 -3.95 12.39 4.98
C LEU A 159 -4.09 11.33 3.88
N VAL A 160 -3.00 10.69 3.46
CA VAL A 160 -3.05 9.55 2.52
C VAL A 160 -3.82 8.37 3.14
N ALA A 161 -3.59 8.03 4.40
CA ALA A 161 -4.33 6.98 5.09
C ALA A 161 -5.84 7.30 5.16
N VAL A 162 -6.21 8.55 5.47
CA VAL A 162 -7.61 9.02 5.47
C VAL A 162 -8.21 8.93 4.06
N ALA A 163 -7.49 9.35 3.03
CA ALA A 163 -7.94 9.25 1.64
C ALA A 163 -8.18 7.80 1.21
N LEU A 164 -7.36 6.85 1.68
CA LEU A 164 -7.57 5.42 1.46
C LEU A 164 -8.84 4.91 2.15
N VAL A 165 -9.12 5.33 3.39
CA VAL A 165 -10.38 5.00 4.07
C VAL A 165 -11.59 5.55 3.32
N ILE A 166 -11.52 6.79 2.86
CA ILE A 166 -12.57 7.39 2.01
C ILE A 166 -12.74 6.57 0.72
N GLY A 167 -11.63 6.16 0.10
CA GLY A 167 -11.64 5.27 -1.06
C GLY A 167 -12.36 3.95 -0.80
N TYR A 168 -12.18 3.35 0.39
CA TYR A 168 -12.96 2.18 0.80
C TYR A 168 -14.46 2.49 0.87
N VAL A 169 -14.85 3.59 1.51
CA VAL A 169 -16.28 3.95 1.67
C VAL A 169 -16.99 4.08 0.31
N PHE A 170 -16.30 4.58 -0.72
CA PHE A 170 -16.89 4.73 -2.05
C PHE A 170 -16.83 3.48 -2.94
N THR A 171 -15.88 2.57 -2.71
CA THR A 171 -15.63 1.42 -3.61
C THR A 171 -15.92 0.07 -2.97
N SER A 172 -16.07 0.02 -1.65
CA SER A 172 -16.19 -1.17 -0.80
C SER A 172 -15.07 -2.21 -1.00
N TYR A 173 -13.92 -1.79 -1.57
CA TYR A 173 -12.85 -2.71 -1.90
C TYR A 173 -11.86 -2.88 -0.72
N PRO A 174 -11.70 -4.09 -0.16
CA PRO A 174 -11.09 -4.28 1.16
C PRO A 174 -9.61 -3.90 1.24
N GLY A 175 -8.85 -3.96 0.15
CA GLY A 175 -7.43 -3.64 0.23
C GLY A 175 -7.15 -2.15 0.53
N TYR A 176 -8.13 -1.24 0.36
CA TYR A 176 -7.98 0.15 0.81
C TYR A 176 -7.93 0.22 2.34
N LEU A 177 -8.71 -0.61 3.03
CA LEU A 177 -8.66 -0.72 4.49
C LEU A 177 -7.33 -1.31 4.96
N VAL A 178 -6.80 -2.30 4.25
CA VAL A 178 -5.49 -2.89 4.57
C VAL A 178 -4.39 -1.85 4.46
N LEU A 179 -4.33 -1.11 3.35
CA LEU A 179 -3.35 -0.03 3.17
C LEU A 179 -3.50 1.09 4.20
N ALA A 180 -4.74 1.52 4.46
CA ALA A 180 -5.03 2.53 5.47
C ALA A 180 -4.62 2.07 6.87
N PHE A 181 -4.91 0.82 7.24
CA PHE A 181 -4.52 0.23 8.52
C PHE A 181 -2.99 0.16 8.65
N VAL A 182 -2.28 -0.27 7.61
CA VAL A 182 -0.81 -0.29 7.61
C VAL A 182 -0.27 1.11 7.87
N GLY A 183 -0.71 2.13 7.14
CA GLY A 183 -0.28 3.52 7.38
C GLY A 183 -0.66 4.06 8.76
N ALA A 184 -1.87 3.76 9.22
CA ALA A 184 -2.37 4.18 10.53
C ALA A 184 -1.61 3.54 11.70
N VAL A 185 -0.92 2.42 11.49
CA VAL A 185 -0.07 1.78 12.51
C VAL A 185 1.38 2.24 12.37
N THR A 186 1.92 2.24 11.15
CA THR A 186 3.35 2.48 10.92
C THR A 186 3.74 3.95 11.11
N LEU A 187 2.94 4.91 10.63
CA LEU A 187 3.23 6.34 10.72
C LEU A 187 3.19 6.89 12.16
N PRO A 188 2.16 6.63 12.99
CA PRO A 188 2.21 7.08 14.37
C PRO A 188 3.22 6.29 15.20
N GLY A 189 3.50 5.02 14.87
CA GLY A 189 4.58 4.25 15.49
C GLY A 189 5.94 4.93 15.31
N THR A 190 6.27 5.36 14.08
CA THR A 190 7.51 6.11 13.82
C THR A 190 7.46 7.51 14.44
N ALA A 191 6.30 8.18 14.44
CA ALA A 191 6.12 9.47 15.10
C ALA A 191 6.42 9.43 16.60
N VAL A 192 5.99 8.38 17.30
CA VAL A 192 6.24 8.21 18.75
C VAL A 192 7.74 8.08 19.02
N VAL A 193 8.46 7.31 18.21
CA VAL A 193 9.91 7.14 18.35
C VAL A 193 10.63 8.48 18.17
N VAL A 194 10.25 9.26 17.17
CA VAL A 194 10.90 10.53 16.85
C VAL A 194 10.52 11.64 17.84
N ALA A 195 9.24 11.75 18.22
CA ALA A 195 8.72 12.79 19.12
C ALA A 195 9.04 12.56 20.60
N SER A 196 9.59 11.39 20.97
CA SER A 196 10.01 11.07 22.34
C SER A 196 11.07 12.04 22.89
N THR A 197 11.73 12.81 22.03
CA THR A 197 12.86 13.69 22.36
C THR A 197 12.47 15.09 22.86
N GLU A 198 11.27 15.59 22.58
CA GLU A 198 10.85 16.96 22.94
C GLU A 198 9.91 17.00 24.14
N HIS A 199 8.85 16.18 24.14
CA HIS A 199 7.91 16.02 25.25
C HIS A 199 7.25 14.63 25.15
N PRO A 200 7.89 13.58 25.68
CA PRO A 200 7.59 12.20 25.33
C PRO A 200 6.12 11.82 25.58
N LEU A 201 5.54 12.28 26.68
CA LEU A 201 4.18 11.89 27.06
C LEU A 201 3.08 12.60 26.26
N ARG A 202 3.21 13.91 25.97
CA ARG A 202 2.14 14.68 25.30
C ARG A 202 2.01 14.30 23.83
N TRP A 203 3.13 14.23 23.11
CA TRP A 203 3.12 13.90 21.70
C TRP A 203 2.89 12.41 21.45
N ALA A 204 3.46 11.52 22.27
CA ALA A 204 3.17 10.09 22.14
C ALA A 204 1.69 9.80 22.39
N MET A 205 1.06 10.45 23.37
CA MET A 205 -0.37 10.30 23.61
C MET A 205 -1.20 10.81 22.41
N PHE A 206 -0.85 11.96 21.83
CA PHE A 206 -1.54 12.49 20.66
C PHE A 206 -1.43 11.54 19.46
N TYR A 207 -0.24 11.08 19.12
CA TYR A 207 -0.03 10.15 17.98
C TYR A 207 -0.60 8.76 18.24
N ALA A 208 -0.55 8.26 19.48
CA ALA A 208 -1.16 6.98 19.85
C ALA A 208 -2.69 7.06 19.76
N VAL A 209 -3.31 8.14 20.23
CA VAL A 209 -4.76 8.35 20.09
C VAL A 209 -5.14 8.51 18.62
N LEU A 210 -4.40 9.30 17.86
CA LEU A 210 -4.64 9.49 16.43
C LEU A 210 -4.51 8.17 15.64
N GLY A 211 -3.45 7.42 15.90
CA GLY A 211 -3.23 6.10 15.31
C GLY A 211 -4.30 5.09 15.71
N ALA A 212 -4.70 5.07 16.97
CA ALA A 212 -5.78 4.20 17.46
C ALA A 212 -7.12 4.54 16.80
N VAL A 213 -7.46 5.82 16.65
CA VAL A 213 -8.69 6.27 15.95
C VAL A 213 -8.63 5.88 14.48
N LEU A 214 -7.51 6.12 13.81
CA LEU A 214 -7.32 5.80 12.39
C LEU A 214 -7.24 4.30 12.13
N ALA A 215 -6.78 3.49 13.09
CA ALA A 215 -6.77 2.02 13.01
C ALA A 215 -8.13 1.41 13.37
N ALA A 216 -8.87 2.01 14.31
CA ALA A 216 -10.22 1.55 14.68
C ALA A 216 -11.22 1.74 13.54
N LEU A 217 -11.08 2.79 12.73
CA LEU A 217 -11.95 3.07 11.58
C LEU A 217 -12.00 1.93 10.55
N PRO A 218 -10.87 1.43 9.99
CA PRO A 218 -10.88 0.30 9.07
C PRO A 218 -11.34 -1.00 9.73
N ILE A 219 -11.01 -1.23 11.00
CA ILE A 219 -11.44 -2.43 11.74
C ILE A 219 -12.97 -2.45 11.90
N THR A 220 -13.55 -1.34 12.35
CA THR A 220 -15.00 -1.23 12.57
C THR A 220 -15.79 -1.32 11.27
N LEU A 221 -15.29 -0.71 10.19
CA LEU A 221 -15.89 -0.81 8.87
C LEU A 221 -15.80 -2.23 8.29
N GLY A 222 -14.65 -2.90 8.41
CA GLY A 222 -14.48 -4.29 7.99
C GLY A 222 -15.40 -5.25 8.74
N TRP A 223 -15.55 -5.07 10.05
CA TRP A 223 -16.46 -5.87 10.88
C TRP A 223 -17.93 -5.72 10.48
N ARG A 224 -18.38 -4.50 10.15
CA ARG A 224 -19.74 -4.25 9.67
C ARG A 224 -19.99 -4.98 8.35
N HIS A 225 -19.05 -4.90 7.42
CA HIS A 225 -19.17 -5.56 6.13
C HIS A 225 -19.23 -7.09 6.25
N GLN A 226 -18.42 -7.69 7.13
CA GLN A 226 -18.51 -9.13 7.43
C GLN A 226 -19.87 -9.54 8.01
N ARG A 227 -20.45 -8.74 8.91
CA ARG A 227 -21.77 -8.99 9.50
C ARG A 227 -22.88 -8.93 8.46
N GLU A 228 -22.82 -7.97 7.56
CA GLU A 228 -23.79 -7.86 6.45
C GLU A 228 -23.69 -9.07 5.52
N GLN A 229 -22.49 -9.52 5.18
CA GLN A 229 -22.27 -10.71 4.35
C GLN A 229 -22.76 -12.01 5.02
N THR A 230 -22.54 -12.16 6.32
CA THR A 230 -23.01 -13.34 7.07
C THR A 230 -24.52 -13.32 7.32
N ALA A 231 -25.14 -12.14 7.48
CA ALA A 231 -26.59 -12.00 7.60
C ALA A 231 -27.32 -12.21 6.27
N SER A 232 -26.64 -11.98 5.14
CA SER A 232 -27.19 -12.14 3.78
C SER A 232 -26.98 -13.54 3.20
N ALA A 233 -26.20 -14.40 3.86
CA ALA A 233 -26.01 -15.77 3.41
C ALA A 233 -27.36 -16.51 3.52
N PRO A 234 -27.89 -17.12 2.43
CA PRO A 234 -29.07 -17.94 2.51
C PRO A 234 -28.85 -19.00 3.59
N GLN A 235 -29.73 -19.08 4.58
CA GLN A 235 -29.77 -20.25 5.47
C GLN A 235 -29.77 -21.47 4.55
N ALA A 236 -28.70 -22.26 4.61
CA ALA A 236 -28.67 -23.54 3.94
C ALA A 236 -29.92 -24.28 4.39
N THR A 237 -30.88 -24.45 3.47
CA THR A 237 -32.05 -25.29 3.66
C THR A 237 -31.56 -26.60 4.27
N GLN A 238 -32.01 -26.90 5.49
CA GLN A 238 -31.73 -28.17 6.15
C GLN A 238 -31.95 -29.30 5.13
N PRO A 239 -31.01 -30.25 4.98
CA PRO A 239 -31.25 -31.39 4.11
C PRO A 239 -32.53 -32.11 4.59
N PRO A 240 -33.45 -32.47 3.67
CA PRO A 240 -34.69 -33.14 4.05
C PRO A 240 -34.36 -34.38 4.86
N GLY A 241 -35.03 -34.51 6.01
CA GLY A 241 -34.79 -35.54 7.00
C GLY A 241 -34.59 -36.91 6.36
N HIS A 242 -33.45 -37.53 6.66
CA HIS A 242 -33.27 -38.95 6.41
C HIS A 242 -34.38 -39.70 7.11
N GLY A 243 -35.17 -40.42 6.30
CA GLY A 243 -36.31 -41.18 6.73
C GLY A 243 -35.97 -42.09 7.91
N ALA A 244 -36.95 -42.25 8.79
CA ALA A 244 -36.94 -43.29 9.80
C ALA A 244 -36.58 -44.64 9.15
N PRO A 245 -35.78 -45.49 9.81
CA PRO A 245 -35.47 -46.82 9.29
C PRO A 245 -36.77 -47.62 9.13
N PRO A 246 -36.95 -48.39 8.04
CA PRO A 246 -38.14 -49.19 7.85
C PRO A 246 -38.27 -50.23 8.96
N GLU A 247 -39.38 -50.18 9.70
CA GLU A 247 -39.82 -51.26 10.58
C GLU A 247 -40.02 -52.52 9.72
N GLY A 248 -39.20 -53.55 9.95
CA GLY A 248 -39.31 -54.82 9.26
C GLY A 248 -40.61 -55.54 9.66
N PRO A 249 -41.45 -56.00 8.70
CA PRO A 249 -42.58 -56.84 9.04
C PRO A 249 -42.16 -58.29 9.38
N PRO A 250 -42.95 -58.97 10.22
CA PRO A 250 -42.51 -60.05 11.11
C PRO A 250 -42.23 -61.39 10.41
N ALA A 251 -41.28 -62.12 10.97
CA ALA A 251 -41.06 -63.53 10.69
C ALA A 251 -42.31 -64.36 11.05
N GLY A 252 -42.88 -65.04 10.06
CA GLY A 252 -43.85 -66.10 10.32
C GLY A 252 -44.80 -66.34 9.16
N TYR A 253 -44.55 -67.39 8.38
CA TYR A 253 -45.57 -68.40 8.06
C TYR A 253 -44.89 -69.64 7.47
N GLN A 254 -44.76 -70.68 8.30
CA GLN A 254 -44.59 -72.06 7.87
C GLN A 254 -45.96 -72.59 7.42
N GLY A 255 -46.02 -73.32 6.30
CA GLY A 255 -46.93 -74.46 6.18
C GLY A 255 -47.83 -74.56 4.94
N ARG A 256 -47.66 -75.71 4.26
CA ARG A 256 -48.57 -76.45 3.34
C ARG A 256 -48.60 -75.98 1.87
N LEU A 257 -48.04 -76.82 0.98
CA LEU A 257 -48.63 -78.06 0.50
C LEU A 257 -47.53 -79.10 0.22
#